data_AF-A0A4Q4C3V7-F1
#
_entry.id   AF-A0A4Q4C3V7-F1
#
_cell.length_a   1.000
_cell.length_b   1.000
_cell.length_c   1.000
_cell.angle_alpha   90.00
_cell.angle_beta   90.00
_cell.angle_gamma   90.00
#
_symmetry.space_group_name_H-M   'P 1'
#
loop_
_entity.id
_entity.type
_entity.pdbx_description
1 polymer ?
#
loop_
_entity_poly.entity_id
_entity_poly.type
_entity_poly.pdbx_seq_one_letter_code
_entity_poly.pdbx_strand_id
1 'polypeptide(L)'
;MPQIFSPRSDRRLRLALVIGASMLLLILAVGFAYVRSGAAWAIGKPVAQPIPFSHAVHAGGLGLDCRFCHAGVEKAADAGMPTAETCLGCHSRVWNVAPQFAPLATALARGMPVEWSSV
;
A
#
# COMPACT_ATOMS: atom_id res chain seq x y z
N MET A 1 -9.01 -59.63 -22.21
CA MET A 1 -9.71 -58.66 -21.34
C MET A 1 -10.60 -57.80 -22.23
N PRO A 2 -11.90 -57.63 -21.93
CA PRO A 2 -12.79 -56.82 -22.76
C PRO A 2 -12.41 -55.33 -22.68
N GLN A 3 -12.39 -54.66 -23.83
CA GLN A 3 -12.10 -53.23 -23.91
C GLN A 3 -13.33 -52.43 -23.45
N ILE A 4 -13.26 -51.90 -22.22
CA ILE A 4 -14.37 -51.18 -21.59
C ILE A 4 -14.53 -49.75 -22.16
N PHE A 5 -13.44 -49.13 -22.61
CA PHE A 5 -13.45 -47.74 -23.12
C PHE A 5 -13.19 -47.65 -24.62
N SER A 6 -14.03 -46.87 -25.32
CA SER A 6 -13.87 -46.61 -26.74
C SER A 6 -12.71 -45.64 -27.03
N PRO A 7 -12.07 -45.71 -28.21
CA PRO A 7 -11.07 -44.72 -28.64
C PRO A 7 -11.57 -43.28 -28.63
N ARG A 8 -12.88 -43.06 -28.79
CA ARG A 8 -13.50 -41.73 -28.71
C ARG A 8 -13.51 -41.19 -27.27
N SER A 9 -13.69 -42.06 -26.28
CA SER A 9 -13.65 -41.68 -24.87
C SER A 9 -12.25 -41.24 -24.45
N ASP A 10 -11.21 -41.93 -24.93
CA ASP A 10 -9.82 -41.55 -24.71
C ASP A 10 -9.50 -40.18 -25.34
N ARG A 11 -9.92 -39.95 -26.60
CA ARG A 11 -9.77 -38.65 -27.27
C ARG A 11 -10.48 -37.52 -26.52
N ARG A 12 -11.69 -37.77 -26.00
CA ARG A 12 -12.46 -36.78 -25.21
C ARG A 12 -11.76 -36.44 -23.90
N LEU A 13 -11.26 -37.44 -23.17
CA LEU A 13 -10.52 -37.22 -21.92
C LEU A 13 -9.26 -36.39 -22.16
N ARG A 14 -8.44 -36.77 -23.15
CA ARG A 14 -7.23 -36.02 -23.51
C ARG A 14 -7.53 -34.57 -23.87
N LEU A 15 -8.58 -34.34 -24.67
CA LEU A 15 -9.00 -32.99 -25.02
C LEU A 15 -9.46 -32.20 -23.78
N ALA A 16 -10.25 -32.82 -22.90
CA ALA A 16 -10.70 -32.20 -21.67
C ALA A 16 -9.52 -31.81 -20.75
N LEU A 17 -8.50 -32.67 -20.63
CA LEU A 17 -7.29 -32.38 -19.85
C LEU A 17 -6.49 -31.22 -20.45
N VAL A 18 -6.32 -31.16 -21.77
CA VAL A 18 -5.61 -30.07 -22.44
C VAL A 18 -6.35 -28.75 -22.27
N ILE A 19 -7.67 -28.75 -22.46
CA ILE A 19 -8.51 -27.55 -22.27
C ILE A 19 -8.44 -27.10 -20.81
N GLY A 20 -8.61 -28.02 -19.85
CA GLY A 20 -8.54 -27.73 -18.43
C GLY A 20 -7.19 -27.14 -18.01
N ALA A 21 -6.08 -27.74 -18.46
CA ALA A 21 -4.74 -27.23 -18.18
C ALA A 21 -4.50 -25.85 -18.80
N SER A 22 -4.96 -25.65 -20.05
CA SER A 22 -4.84 -24.35 -20.74
C SER A 22 -5.65 -23.26 -20.05
N MET A 23 -6.87 -23.57 -19.60
CA MET A 23 -7.71 -22.66 -18.83
C MET A 23 -7.07 -22.30 -17.49
N LEU A 24 -6.52 -23.28 -16.77
CA LEU A 24 -5.81 -23.03 -15.50
C LEU A 24 -4.62 -22.10 -15.72
N LEU A 25 -3.80 -22.37 -16.74
CA LEU A 25 -2.65 -21.52 -17.09
C LEU A 25 -3.08 -20.10 -17.43
N LEU A 26 -4.17 -19.94 -18.19
CA LEU A 26 -4.70 -18.63 -18.52
C LEU A 26 -5.17 -17.86 -17.27
N ILE A 27 -5.88 -18.52 -16.36
CA ILE A 27 -6.34 -17.91 -15.10
C ILE A 27 -5.14 -17.46 -14.27
N LEU A 28 -4.12 -18.30 -14.14
CA LEU A 28 -2.90 -17.96 -13.41
C LEU A 28 -2.16 -16.79 -14.06
N ALA A 29 -2.05 -16.78 -15.40
CA ALA A 29 -1.40 -15.70 -16.14
C ALA A 29 -2.14 -14.36 -15.98
N VAL A 30 -3.47 -14.36 -16.10
CA VAL A 30 -4.30 -13.17 -15.90
C VAL A 30 -4.24 -12.69 -14.45
N GLY A 31 -4.34 -13.61 -13.49
CA GLY A 31 -4.22 -13.29 -12.07
C GLY A 31 -2.85 -12.69 -11.73
N PHE A 32 -1.78 -13.27 -12.27
CA PHE A 32 -0.42 -12.73 -12.13
C PHE A 32 -0.30 -11.33 -12.75
N ALA A 33 -0.81 -11.14 -13.97
CA ALA A 33 -0.80 -9.84 -14.63
C ALA A 33 -1.59 -8.79 -13.84
N TYR A 34 -2.74 -9.17 -13.27
CA TYR A 34 -3.55 -8.29 -12.43
C TYR A 34 -2.83 -7.89 -11.15
N VAL A 35 -2.28 -8.84 -10.39
CA VAL A 35 -1.54 -8.56 -9.14
C VAL A 35 -0.25 -7.78 -9.42
N ARG A 36 0.33 -7.87 -10.62
CA ARG A 36 1.46 -7.02 -11.03
C ARG A 36 1.06 -5.66 -11.60
N SER A 37 -0.23 -5.41 -11.79
CA SER A 37 -0.73 -4.11 -12.21
C SER A 37 -0.87 -3.17 -11.02
N GLY A 38 -0.67 -1.87 -11.24
CA GLY A 38 -0.92 -0.86 -10.20
C GLY A 38 -2.40 -0.77 -9.79
N ALA A 39 -3.31 -1.28 -10.61
CA ALA A 39 -4.74 -1.28 -10.33
C ALA A 39 -5.09 -2.19 -9.14
N ALA A 40 -4.38 -3.32 -8.97
CA ALA A 40 -4.60 -4.23 -7.85
C ALA A 40 -4.18 -3.63 -6.49
N TRP A 41 -3.29 -2.64 -6.50
CA TRP A 41 -2.70 -2.03 -5.31
C TRP A 41 -3.04 -0.54 -5.15
N ALA A 42 -4.09 -0.06 -5.84
CA ALA A 42 -4.52 1.33 -5.79
C ALA A 42 -3.40 2.38 -6.01
N ILE A 43 -2.36 2.04 -6.78
CA ILE A 43 -1.21 2.92 -7.00
C ILE A 43 -1.70 4.24 -7.62
N GLY A 44 -1.28 5.35 -7.03
CA GLY A 44 -1.67 6.70 -7.47
C GLY A 44 -3.06 7.15 -7.02
N LYS A 45 -3.78 6.36 -6.20
CA LYS A 45 -5.04 6.76 -5.57
C LYS A 45 -4.78 7.20 -4.13
N PRO A 46 -4.74 8.51 -3.84
CA PRO A 46 -4.50 8.98 -2.47
C PRO A 46 -5.68 8.61 -1.56
N VAL A 47 -5.38 8.19 -0.34
CA VAL A 47 -6.36 8.03 0.74
C VAL A 47 -6.47 9.33 1.55
N ALA A 48 -7.64 9.58 2.12
CA ALA A 48 -7.82 10.70 3.03
C ALA A 48 -6.94 10.52 4.27
N GLN A 49 -6.10 11.52 4.53
CA GLN A 49 -5.23 11.57 5.70
C GLN A 49 -5.88 12.42 6.81
N PRO A 50 -5.61 12.11 8.10
CA PRO A 50 -6.11 12.93 9.20
C PRO A 50 -5.59 14.37 9.10
N ILE A 51 -4.33 14.54 8.68
CA ILE A 51 -3.69 15.82 8.45
C ILE A 51 -3.26 15.84 6.97
N PRO A 52 -3.57 16.90 6.19
CA PRO A 52 -3.17 17.03 4.80
C PRO A 52 -1.68 17.35 4.67
N PHE A 53 -0.82 16.42 5.07
CA PHE A 53 0.63 16.57 5.03
C PHE A 53 1.15 16.57 3.59
N SER A 54 2.05 17.49 3.27
CA SER A 54 2.64 17.63 1.93
C SER A 54 4.14 17.34 1.95
N HIS A 55 4.56 16.19 1.43
CA HIS A 55 5.98 15.89 1.22
C HIS A 55 6.65 16.87 0.26
N ALA A 56 5.91 17.39 -0.73
CA ALA A 56 6.44 18.35 -1.69
C ALA A 56 6.91 19.66 -1.02
N VAL A 57 6.20 20.12 0.01
CA VAL A 57 6.61 21.31 0.78
C VAL A 57 7.82 20.97 1.65
N HIS A 58 7.76 19.88 2.41
CA HIS A 58 8.76 19.57 3.44
C HIS A 58 10.08 19.04 2.86
N ALA A 59 10.03 17.96 2.07
CA ALA A 59 11.23 17.37 1.49
C ALA A 59 11.66 18.11 0.21
N GLY A 60 10.69 18.50 -0.63
CA GLY A 60 10.97 19.18 -1.89
C GLY A 60 11.34 20.66 -1.72
N GLY A 61 10.47 21.43 -1.07
CA GLY A 61 10.63 22.88 -0.94
C GLY A 61 11.63 23.30 0.15
N LEU A 62 11.55 22.68 1.33
CA LEU A 62 12.42 23.01 2.47
C LEU A 62 13.70 22.16 2.53
N GLY A 63 13.79 21.09 1.74
CA GLY A 63 14.96 20.21 1.71
C GLY A 63 15.14 19.38 2.99
N LEU A 64 14.06 19.13 3.76
CA LEU A 64 14.15 18.28 4.94
C LEU A 64 14.52 16.85 4.55
N ASP A 65 15.55 16.31 5.22
CA ASP A 65 15.98 14.93 5.05
C ASP A 65 14.88 13.96 5.51
N CYS A 66 14.67 12.86 4.77
CA CYS A 66 13.65 11.86 5.07
C CYS A 66 13.74 11.32 6.52
N ARG A 67 14.96 11.21 7.05
CA ARG A 67 15.27 10.69 8.39
C ARG A 67 14.85 11.63 9.50
N PHE A 68 14.61 12.90 9.18
CA PHE A 68 14.09 13.87 10.16
C PHE A 68 12.73 13.43 10.69
N CYS A 69 11.85 12.94 9.82
CA CYS A 69 10.54 12.40 10.22
C CYS A 69 10.57 10.88 10.42
N HIS A 70 11.30 10.16 9.58
CA HIS A 70 11.37 8.69 9.58
C HIS A 70 12.66 8.19 10.21
N ALA A 71 12.80 8.38 11.52
CA ALA A 71 14.05 8.12 12.25
C ALA A 71 14.50 6.65 12.22
N GLY A 72 13.58 5.71 11.99
CA GLY A 72 13.87 4.27 11.92
C GLY A 72 14.36 3.77 10.56
N VAL A 73 14.30 4.59 9.51
CA VAL A 73 14.45 4.15 8.11
C VAL A 73 15.77 3.42 7.81
N GLU A 74 16.86 3.76 8.50
CA GLU A 74 18.17 3.11 8.31
C GLU A 74 18.43 1.93 9.26
N LYS A 75 17.58 1.75 10.28
CA LYS A 75 17.89 0.88 11.44
C LYS A 75 16.89 -0.24 11.66
N ALA A 76 15.68 -0.13 11.11
CA ALA A 76 14.61 -1.08 11.35
C ALA A 76 13.88 -1.42 10.04
N ALA A 77 13.16 -2.54 10.04
CA ALA A 77 12.32 -2.97 8.91
C ALA A 77 11.13 -2.02 8.67
N ASP A 78 10.71 -1.30 9.72
CA ASP A 78 9.74 -0.22 9.66
C ASP A 78 10.45 1.11 9.93
N ALA A 79 10.26 2.07 9.03
CA ALA A 79 10.83 3.41 9.16
C ALA A 79 10.20 4.20 10.32
N GLY A 80 8.99 3.81 10.74
CA GLY A 80 8.18 4.47 11.76
C GLY A 80 7.57 5.78 11.25
N MET A 81 6.53 6.23 11.94
CA MET A 81 5.91 7.54 11.70
C MET A 81 6.42 8.58 12.71
N PRO A 82 6.48 9.87 12.32
CA PRO A 82 6.93 10.92 13.22
C PRO A 82 5.97 11.10 14.39
N THR A 83 6.50 11.56 15.53
CA THR A 83 5.68 11.92 16.69
C THR A 83 5.06 13.31 16.51
N ALA A 84 4.07 13.65 17.35
CA ALA A 84 3.46 14.97 17.32
C ALA A 84 4.48 16.10 17.59
N GLU A 85 5.48 15.82 18.44
CA GLU A 85 6.54 16.75 18.80
C GLU A 85 7.42 17.11 17.60
N THR A 86 7.71 16.16 16.70
CA THR A 86 8.45 16.44 15.46
C THR A 86 7.76 17.53 14.63
N CYS A 87 6.43 17.47 14.51
CA CYS A 87 5.67 18.49 13.81
C CYS A 87 5.71 19.84 14.55
N LEU A 88 5.52 19.81 15.88
CA LEU A 88 5.45 21.02 16.71
C LEU A 88 6.79 21.72 16.92
N GLY A 89 7.92 21.05 16.64
CA GLY A 89 9.24 21.66 16.62
C GLY A 89 9.27 22.94 15.76
N CYS A 90 8.55 22.92 14.63
CA CYS A 90 8.34 24.11 13.81
C CYS A 90 6.91 24.67 13.97
N HIS A 91 5.90 23.82 13.89
CA HIS A 91 4.49 24.24 13.81
C HIS A 91 3.92 24.84 15.10
N SER A 92 4.68 24.88 16.20
CA SER A 92 4.33 25.71 17.36
C SER A 92 4.40 27.22 17.07
N ARG A 93 5.23 27.61 16.08
CA ARG A 93 5.47 29.03 15.72
C ARG A 93 5.03 29.36 14.30
N VAL A 94 5.01 28.38 13.40
CA VAL A 94 4.58 28.57 12.01
C VAL A 94 3.26 27.86 11.74
N TRP A 95 2.29 28.57 11.16
CA TRP A 95 1.01 27.98 10.76
C TRP A 95 0.26 27.27 11.90
N ASN A 96 0.38 27.78 13.13
CA ASN A 96 -0.08 27.12 14.36
C ASN A 96 -1.60 27.20 14.62
N VAL A 97 -2.39 27.88 13.77
CA VAL A 97 -3.83 28.15 14.01
C VAL A 97 -4.76 27.56 12.95
N ALA A 98 -4.30 26.59 12.17
CA ALA A 98 -5.10 26.07 11.07
C ALA A 98 -5.97 24.88 11.53
N PRO A 99 -7.28 24.84 11.21
CA PRO A 99 -8.21 23.76 11.64
C PRO A 99 -7.70 22.35 11.30
N GLN A 100 -6.95 22.23 10.21
CA GLN A 100 -6.33 20.98 9.77
C GLN A 100 -5.30 20.39 10.75
N PHE A 101 -4.84 21.15 11.75
CA PHE A 101 -3.92 20.67 12.79
C PHE A 101 -4.65 20.18 14.05
N ALA A 102 -5.99 20.18 14.09
CA ALA A 102 -6.75 19.64 15.23
C ALA A 102 -6.38 18.18 15.59
N PRO A 103 -6.10 17.27 14.64
CA PRO A 103 -5.62 15.92 14.96
C PRO A 103 -4.25 15.92 15.65
N LEU A 104 -3.34 16.81 15.26
CA LEU A 104 -2.02 16.95 15.90
C LEU A 104 -2.15 17.44 17.35
N ALA A 105 -3.00 18.43 17.59
CA ALA A 105 -3.29 18.91 18.94
C ALA A 105 -3.89 17.81 19.83
N THR A 106 -4.78 16.99 19.26
CA THR A 106 -5.39 15.85 19.96
C THR A 106 -4.35 14.77 20.28
N ALA A 107 -3.49 14.44 19.31
CA ALA A 107 -2.39 13.48 19.47
C ALA A 107 -1.46 13.91 20.61
N LEU A 108 -1.04 15.17 20.62
CA LEU A 108 -0.21 15.76 21.69
C LEU A 108 -0.91 15.70 23.05
N ALA A 109 -2.16 16.15 23.14
CA ALA A 109 -2.91 16.20 24.40
C ALA A 109 -3.09 14.80 25.04
N ARG A 110 -3.14 13.76 24.20
CA ARG A 110 -3.30 12.37 24.64
C ARG A 110 -1.98 11.61 24.79
N GLY A 111 -0.86 12.19 24.37
CA GLY A 111 0.44 11.50 24.31
C GLY A 111 0.42 10.28 23.37
N MET A 112 -0.41 10.31 22.33
CA MET A 112 -0.58 9.22 21.36
C MET A 112 -0.13 9.69 19.97
N PRO A 113 0.35 8.78 19.10
CA PRO A 113 0.69 9.13 17.72
C PRO A 113 -0.53 9.57 16.92
N VAL A 114 -0.29 10.31 15.83
CA VAL A 114 -1.33 10.58 14.85
C VAL A 114 -1.70 9.29 14.13
N GLU A 115 -3.00 9.00 14.05
CA GLU A 115 -3.55 7.81 13.37
C GLU A 115 -3.56 8.01 11.85
N TRP A 116 -2.42 7.78 11.21
CA TRP A 116 -2.25 7.91 9.77
C TRP A 116 -2.97 6.79 9.00
N SER A 117 -3.52 7.12 7.84
CA SER A 117 -4.11 6.14 6.93
C SER A 117 -3.01 5.54 6.05
N SER A 118 -2.82 4.22 6.07
CA SER A 118 -1.99 3.53 5.07
C SER A 118 -2.73 3.45 3.73
N VAL A 119 -1.99 3.57 2.62
CA VAL A 119 -2.48 3.31 1.25
C VAL A 119 -2.22 1.87 0.88
#